data_AF-A0A7Y5N067-F1
#
_entry.id   AF-A0A7Y5N067-F1
#
_cell.length_a   1.000
_cell.length_b   1.000
_cell.length_c   1.000
_cell.angle_alpha   90.00
_cell.angle_beta   90.00
_cell.angle_gamma   90.00
#
_symmetry.space_group_name_H-M   'P 1'
#
loop_
_entity.id
_entity.type
_entity.pdbx_description
1 polymer ?
#
loop_
_entity_poly.entity_id
_entity_poly.type
_entity_poly.pdbx_seq_one_letter_code
_entity_poly.pdbx_strand_id
1 'polypeptide(L)'
;MTIDKKYLLTDAEVAKFIVTGYHMVQLDLPSGINQSIAHQLDALDYNPGDAITDVVPELNLVLDHPATKGVLISLLGKDYKVQAHRHWHCKLPNSGHMQWHQDSVNRRDTSINRFLGLYYPTDITPDMGPTVIVPGTHFEFLNDEAVALEDDQPALLHLRSGRVLRAKQAVLALGNFPPADPRIEDDSFFRSERYIAHAWSNNAVSRIGNTDPLIMIGSGLTMLDLAVELDARGHRAPIQCLSRHGLKPQRHRPYEPWPPFLKAGDATSARDLLHRVRVEAALAMSQGKDWRAVIDSLRVQTPGIWKSLPLYEKRRFLRHVRPFWEVHRHRVAPHVADVIDRRMGAGLLEIFGGRLRALRETPTGAEAVYMPRRESKLRSLQGAFVVNCTGPEGDFRKLRHPLVDSLLEHGLARPDRLGMGLDVAADGALMDAWGEASSWLFTLGPLRKGALWETTAVPEIRVQAAELARRLLSS
;
A
#
# COMPACT_ATOMS: atom_id res chain seq x y z
N MET A 1 -26.54 -4.59 25.41
CA MET A 1 -25.72 -5.14 26.51
C MET A 1 -24.29 -4.64 26.35
N THR A 2 -23.68 -4.12 27.40
CA THR A 2 -22.27 -3.70 27.38
C THR A 2 -21.44 -4.90 27.77
N ILE A 3 -20.70 -5.48 26.82
CA ILE A 3 -19.79 -6.60 27.10
C ILE A 3 -18.44 -6.06 27.56
N ASP A 4 -17.81 -6.73 28.53
CA ASP A 4 -16.45 -6.37 28.95
C ASP A 4 -15.47 -6.57 27.78
N LYS A 5 -14.62 -5.57 27.54
CA LYS A 5 -13.62 -5.59 26.46
C LYS A 5 -12.69 -6.79 26.53
N LYS A 6 -12.47 -7.36 27.72
CA LYS A 6 -11.64 -8.55 27.88
C LYS A 6 -12.16 -9.79 27.16
N TYR A 7 -13.46 -9.83 26.82
CA TYR A 7 -14.07 -10.93 26.07
C TYR A 7 -14.15 -10.66 24.56
N LEU A 8 -13.89 -9.43 24.12
CA LEU A 8 -13.83 -9.12 22.69
C LEU A 8 -12.52 -9.63 22.10
N LEU A 9 -12.58 -10.12 20.87
CA LEU A 9 -11.39 -10.45 20.11
C LEU A 9 -10.52 -9.22 19.91
N THR A 10 -9.21 -9.42 20.06
CA THR A 10 -8.17 -8.48 19.63
C THR A 10 -8.06 -8.44 18.10
N ASP A 11 -7.46 -7.39 17.56
CA ASP A 11 -7.18 -7.27 16.12
C ASP A 11 -6.39 -8.47 15.56
N ALA A 12 -5.46 -9.01 16.36
CA ALA A 12 -4.65 -10.17 15.98
C ALA A 12 -5.50 -11.45 15.88
N GLU A 13 -6.49 -11.61 16.77
CA GLU A 13 -7.39 -12.76 16.74
C GLU A 13 -8.40 -12.67 15.61
N VAL A 14 -8.90 -11.47 15.29
CA VAL A 14 -9.74 -11.23 14.11
C VAL A 14 -8.95 -11.50 12.83
N ALA A 15 -7.70 -11.02 12.73
CA ALA A 15 -6.83 -11.31 11.59
C ALA A 15 -6.57 -12.81 11.44
N LYS A 16 -6.30 -13.52 12.55
CA LYS A 16 -6.16 -14.98 12.54
C LYS A 16 -7.43 -15.64 12.03
N PHE A 17 -8.60 -15.22 12.51
CA PHE A 17 -9.89 -15.72 12.04
C PHE A 17 -10.09 -15.51 10.52
N ILE A 18 -9.73 -14.34 9.98
CA ILE A 18 -9.83 -14.08 8.52
C ILE A 18 -8.93 -15.03 7.72
N VAL A 19 -7.74 -15.36 8.24
CA VAL A 19 -6.78 -16.25 7.59
C VAL A 19 -7.17 -17.72 7.72
N THR A 20 -7.62 -18.16 8.89
CA THR A 20 -7.87 -19.59 9.17
C THR A 20 -9.33 -20.00 9.06
N GLY A 21 -10.27 -19.06 9.11
CA GLY A 21 -11.72 -19.30 8.99
C GLY A 21 -12.39 -19.85 10.25
N TYR A 22 -11.64 -19.97 11.34
CA TYR A 22 -12.15 -20.42 12.63
C TYR A 22 -11.40 -19.76 13.79
N HIS A 23 -12.07 -19.70 14.94
CA HIS A 23 -11.50 -19.24 16.21
C HIS A 23 -11.97 -20.19 17.32
N MET A 24 -11.04 -20.63 18.17
CA MET A 24 -11.34 -21.50 19.31
C MET A 24 -11.55 -20.67 20.56
N VAL A 25 -12.65 -20.91 21.26
CA VAL A 25 -13.01 -20.20 22.50
C VAL A 25 -12.91 -21.17 23.65
N GLN A 26 -12.08 -20.85 24.64
CA GLN A 26 -12.07 -21.56 25.92
C GLN A 26 -13.06 -20.87 26.87
N LEU A 27 -14.00 -21.63 27.41
CA LEU A 27 -15.00 -21.11 28.35
C LEU A 27 -14.61 -21.50 29.79
N ASP A 28 -14.63 -20.52 30.69
CA ASP A 28 -14.48 -20.71 32.13
C ASP A 28 -15.82 -21.06 32.79
N LEU A 29 -16.43 -22.14 32.32
CA LEU A 29 -17.68 -22.65 32.87
C LEU A 29 -17.48 -23.16 34.31
N PRO A 30 -18.53 -23.10 35.17
CA PRO A 30 -18.48 -23.73 36.49
C PRO A 30 -18.11 -25.20 36.41
N SER A 31 -17.34 -25.68 37.41
CA SER A 31 -16.93 -27.08 37.49
C SER A 31 -18.15 -28.02 37.45
N GLY A 32 -18.07 -29.09 36.66
CA GLY A 32 -19.14 -30.08 36.53
C GLY A 32 -20.15 -29.80 35.41
N ILE A 33 -20.22 -28.57 34.86
CA ILE A 33 -21.22 -28.23 33.83
C ILE A 33 -21.00 -29.02 32.54
N ASN A 34 -19.75 -29.15 32.10
CA ASN A 34 -19.41 -29.97 30.94
C ASN A 34 -19.87 -31.43 31.10
N GLN A 35 -19.64 -32.01 32.28
CA GLN A 35 -20.06 -33.37 32.62
C GLN A 35 -21.58 -33.51 32.71
N SER A 36 -22.27 -32.52 33.28
CA SER A 36 -23.73 -32.49 33.37
C SER A 36 -24.37 -32.42 31.98
N ILE A 37 -23.88 -31.53 31.12
CA ILE A 37 -24.33 -31.43 29.73
C ILE A 37 -24.09 -32.74 28.98
N ALA A 38 -22.89 -33.34 29.10
CA ALA A 38 -22.59 -34.62 28.47
C ALA A 38 -23.55 -35.73 28.92
N HIS A 39 -23.79 -35.86 30.24
CA HIS A 39 -24.72 -36.84 30.79
C HIS A 39 -26.17 -36.63 30.33
N GLN A 40 -26.62 -35.37 30.23
CA GLN A 40 -27.95 -35.05 29.70
C GLN A 40 -28.08 -35.41 28.23
N LEU A 41 -27.03 -35.18 27.43
CA LEU A 41 -26.99 -35.56 26.01
C LEU A 41 -26.97 -37.08 25.83
N ASP A 42 -26.18 -37.80 26.63
CA ASP A 42 -26.09 -39.27 26.57
C ASP A 42 -27.39 -39.97 27.00
N ALA A 43 -28.22 -39.30 27.80
CA ALA A 43 -29.52 -39.80 28.23
C ALA A 43 -30.64 -39.60 27.18
N LEU A 44 -30.36 -38.99 26.02
CA LEU A 44 -31.35 -38.78 24.97
C LEU A 44 -31.50 -40.01 24.08
N ASP A 45 -32.73 -40.51 23.96
CA ASP A 45 -33.06 -41.66 23.09
C ASP A 45 -33.20 -41.27 21.60
N TYR A 46 -33.30 -39.98 21.29
CA TYR A 46 -33.47 -39.47 19.92
C TYR A 46 -32.90 -38.05 19.80
N ASN A 47 -32.66 -37.59 18.57
CA ASN A 47 -32.21 -36.22 18.31
C ASN A 47 -33.39 -35.23 18.35
N PRO A 48 -33.44 -34.31 19.32
CA PRO A 48 -34.54 -33.35 19.45
C PRO A 48 -34.47 -32.19 18.44
N GLY A 49 -33.42 -32.11 17.61
CA GLY A 49 -33.21 -31.05 16.65
C GLY A 49 -33.09 -29.68 17.31
N ASP A 50 -33.82 -28.70 16.79
CA ASP A 50 -33.77 -27.31 17.24
C ASP A 50 -34.21 -27.13 18.72
N ALA A 51 -34.95 -28.10 19.27
CA ALA A 51 -35.39 -28.14 20.66
C ALA A 51 -34.31 -28.59 21.65
N ILE A 52 -33.07 -28.86 21.20
CA ILE A 52 -31.98 -29.35 22.05
C ILE A 52 -31.70 -28.47 23.27
N THR A 53 -31.85 -27.14 23.16
CA THR A 53 -31.68 -26.22 24.30
C THR A 53 -32.84 -26.20 25.27
N ASP A 54 -34.00 -26.76 24.89
CA ASP A 54 -35.14 -26.93 25.79
C ASP A 54 -34.99 -28.24 26.59
N VAL A 55 -34.45 -29.28 25.93
CA VAL A 55 -34.22 -30.60 26.54
C VAL A 55 -32.94 -30.63 27.37
N VAL A 56 -31.89 -29.91 26.95
CA VAL A 56 -30.62 -29.74 27.67
C VAL A 56 -30.41 -28.25 27.97
N PRO A 57 -31.11 -27.69 28.97
CA PRO A 57 -31.14 -26.24 29.22
C PRO A 57 -29.79 -25.65 29.61
N GLU A 58 -28.87 -26.45 30.15
CA GLU A 58 -27.51 -26.01 30.48
C GLU A 58 -26.69 -25.58 29.26
N LEU A 59 -27.06 -26.00 28.03
CA LEU A 59 -26.44 -25.48 26.80
C LEU A 59 -26.62 -23.97 26.65
N ASN A 60 -27.65 -23.37 27.27
CA ASN A 60 -27.79 -21.92 27.29
C ASN A 60 -26.65 -21.25 28.04
N LEU A 61 -26.03 -21.89 29.05
CA LEU A 61 -24.87 -21.33 29.76
C LEU A 61 -23.67 -21.15 28.83
N VAL A 62 -23.49 -22.05 27.86
CA VAL A 62 -22.44 -21.99 26.83
C VAL A 62 -22.72 -20.86 25.84
N LEU A 63 -23.96 -20.77 25.35
CA LEU A 63 -24.39 -19.74 24.39
C LEU A 63 -24.37 -18.35 25.01
N ASP A 64 -24.79 -18.24 26.27
CA ASP A 64 -24.89 -16.97 26.98
C ASP A 64 -23.58 -16.52 27.63
N HIS A 65 -22.56 -17.39 27.61
CA HIS A 65 -21.26 -17.10 28.19
C HIS A 65 -20.65 -15.82 27.61
N PRO A 66 -20.09 -14.92 28.45
CA PRO A 66 -19.49 -13.68 27.96
C PRO A 66 -18.41 -13.88 26.89
N ALA A 67 -17.56 -14.90 27.00
CA ALA A 67 -16.56 -15.19 25.97
C ALA A 67 -17.20 -15.58 24.62
N THR A 68 -18.25 -16.41 24.62
CA THR A 68 -19.00 -16.78 23.41
C THR A 68 -19.64 -15.54 22.78
N LYS A 69 -20.34 -14.73 23.57
CA LYS A 69 -20.95 -13.47 23.11
C LYS A 69 -19.90 -12.50 22.59
N GLY A 70 -18.74 -12.43 23.23
CA GLY A 70 -17.62 -11.55 22.85
C GLY A 70 -17.08 -11.85 21.46
N VAL A 71 -16.85 -13.13 21.15
CA VAL A 71 -16.45 -13.57 19.81
C VAL A 71 -17.50 -13.23 18.76
N LEU A 72 -18.78 -13.53 19.04
CA LEU A 72 -19.87 -13.23 18.11
C LEU A 72 -20.04 -11.73 17.89
N ILE A 73 -19.91 -10.90 18.93
CA ILE A 73 -19.97 -9.44 18.82
C ILE A 73 -18.79 -8.90 18.02
N SER A 74 -17.58 -9.43 18.23
CA SER A 74 -16.38 -9.02 17.49
C SER A 74 -16.49 -9.32 15.99
N LEU A 75 -17.16 -10.41 15.61
CA LEU A 75 -17.21 -10.87 14.22
C LEU A 75 -18.52 -10.54 13.47
N LEU A 76 -19.68 -10.54 14.14
CA LEU A 76 -21.00 -10.21 13.55
C LEU A 76 -21.53 -8.84 13.95
N GLY A 77 -20.94 -8.20 14.96
CA GLY A 77 -21.46 -6.98 15.57
C GLY A 77 -22.47 -7.25 16.70
N LYS A 78 -22.84 -6.17 17.40
CA LYS A 78 -23.68 -6.22 18.62
C LYS A 78 -25.12 -6.70 18.40
N ASP A 79 -25.62 -6.59 17.17
CA ASP A 79 -27.01 -6.89 16.81
C ASP A 79 -27.15 -8.28 16.16
N TYR A 80 -26.19 -9.17 16.42
CA TYR A 80 -26.24 -10.55 15.94
C TYR A 80 -27.45 -11.30 16.52
N LYS A 81 -27.90 -12.32 15.78
CA LYS A 81 -29.00 -13.19 16.20
C LYS A 81 -28.53 -14.64 16.21
N VAL A 82 -28.89 -15.37 17.25
CA VAL A 82 -28.72 -16.83 17.29
C VAL A 82 -29.85 -17.45 16.46
N GLN A 83 -29.50 -18.25 15.46
CA GLN A 83 -30.51 -18.99 14.69
C GLN A 83 -31.10 -20.10 15.55
N ALA A 84 -32.39 -20.41 15.32
CA ALA A 84 -33.05 -21.51 16.02
C ALA A 84 -32.42 -22.88 15.65
N HIS A 85 -31.83 -22.97 14.46
CA HIS A 85 -31.31 -24.23 13.95
C HIS A 85 -30.16 -24.76 14.81
N ARG A 86 -30.32 -25.97 15.33
CA ARG A 86 -29.32 -26.67 16.12
C ARG A 86 -29.36 -28.15 15.77
N HIS A 87 -28.19 -28.78 15.75
CA HIS A 87 -28.10 -30.21 15.48
C HIS A 87 -27.16 -30.88 16.46
N TRP A 88 -27.66 -31.90 17.15
CA TRP A 88 -26.84 -32.78 17.97
C TRP A 88 -26.33 -33.94 17.11
N HIS A 89 -25.04 -33.92 16.79
CA HIS A 89 -24.39 -34.97 15.99
C HIS A 89 -24.01 -36.16 16.88
N CYS A 90 -24.98 -36.99 17.23
CA CYS A 90 -24.73 -38.23 17.96
C CYS A 90 -24.46 -39.40 17.00
N LYS A 91 -23.40 -40.16 17.28
CA LYS A 91 -23.08 -41.40 16.58
C LYS A 91 -22.93 -42.53 17.58
N LEU A 92 -23.76 -43.56 17.42
CA LEU A 92 -23.67 -44.77 18.22
C LEU A 92 -22.42 -45.57 17.84
N PRO A 93 -21.82 -46.32 18.78
CA PRO A 93 -20.74 -47.26 18.47
C PRO A 93 -21.11 -48.16 17.29
N ASN A 94 -20.16 -48.38 16.38
CA ASN A 94 -20.31 -49.21 15.17
C ASN A 94 -21.31 -48.69 14.10
N SER A 95 -21.80 -47.45 14.19
CA SER A 95 -22.76 -46.86 13.22
C SER A 95 -22.15 -46.33 11.90
N GLY A 96 -20.86 -46.62 11.64
CA GLY A 96 -20.13 -46.16 10.46
C GLY A 96 -19.73 -44.67 10.48
N HIS A 97 -18.79 -44.27 9.63
CA HIS A 97 -18.35 -42.88 9.51
C HIS A 97 -19.34 -42.04 8.69
N MET A 98 -19.46 -40.75 8.99
CA MET A 98 -20.19 -39.82 8.11
C MET A 98 -19.37 -39.56 6.84
N GLN A 99 -20.06 -39.41 5.71
CA GLN A 99 -19.46 -38.83 4.52
C GLN A 99 -19.28 -37.32 4.74
N TRP A 100 -18.32 -36.72 4.02
CA TRP A 100 -18.13 -35.28 4.02
C TRP A 100 -19.44 -34.61 3.58
N HIS A 101 -19.97 -33.74 4.44
CA HIS A 101 -21.17 -32.96 4.19
C HIS A 101 -20.96 -31.55 4.72
N GLN A 102 -21.80 -30.63 4.25
CA GLN A 102 -21.72 -29.23 4.60
C GLN A 102 -22.90 -28.89 5.51
N ASP A 103 -22.63 -28.45 6.75
CA ASP A 103 -23.65 -28.17 7.76
C ASP A 103 -24.36 -26.81 7.59
N SER A 104 -24.08 -26.08 6.50
CA SER A 104 -24.69 -24.77 6.27
C SER A 104 -24.80 -24.41 4.77
N VAL A 105 -25.67 -23.45 4.47
CA VAL A 105 -25.98 -22.98 3.12
C VAL A 105 -24.73 -22.41 2.43
N ASN A 106 -24.29 -23.08 1.36
CA ASN A 106 -23.22 -22.62 0.48
C ASN A 106 -23.67 -21.49 -0.45
N ARG A 107 -24.18 -20.38 0.12
CA ARG A 107 -24.08 -19.14 -0.63
C ARG A 107 -22.62 -18.74 -0.55
N ARG A 108 -21.88 -18.96 -1.64
CA ARG A 108 -20.54 -18.42 -1.88
C ARG A 108 -20.66 -16.90 -2.00
N ASP A 109 -21.08 -16.27 -0.92
CA ASP A 109 -21.09 -14.83 -0.74
C ASP A 109 -19.80 -14.50 0.02
N THR A 110 -19.11 -13.46 -0.42
CA THR A 110 -17.89 -12.98 0.22
C THR A 110 -18.18 -12.28 1.55
N SER A 111 -19.45 -12.00 1.86
CA SER A 111 -19.87 -11.41 3.13
C SER A 111 -19.95 -12.43 4.26
N ILE A 112 -19.18 -12.19 5.31
CA ILE A 112 -19.23 -12.95 6.56
C ILE A 112 -20.42 -12.45 7.37
N ASN A 113 -21.55 -13.17 7.30
CA ASN A 113 -22.79 -12.77 7.97
C ASN A 113 -23.39 -13.87 8.87
N ARG A 114 -22.75 -15.03 8.94
CA ARG A 114 -23.16 -16.19 9.73
C ARG A 114 -21.93 -16.94 10.21
N PHE A 115 -22.03 -17.51 11.41
CA PHE A 115 -21.03 -18.43 11.95
C PHE A 115 -21.70 -19.72 12.39
N LEU A 116 -20.96 -20.82 12.25
CA LEU A 116 -21.29 -22.09 12.88
C LEU A 116 -20.52 -22.18 14.20
N GLY A 117 -21.25 -22.43 15.29
CA GLY A 117 -20.66 -22.75 16.58
C GLY A 117 -20.60 -24.26 16.77
N LEU A 118 -19.46 -24.77 17.23
CA LEU A 118 -19.28 -26.16 17.62
C LEU A 118 -18.91 -26.18 19.11
N TYR A 119 -19.62 -26.98 19.88
CA TYR A 119 -19.39 -27.15 21.31
C TYR A 119 -19.16 -28.62 21.62
N TYR A 120 -18.05 -28.90 22.32
CA TYR A 120 -17.66 -30.24 22.72
C TYR A 120 -17.64 -30.27 24.25
N PRO A 121 -18.63 -30.90 24.90
CA PRO A 121 -18.70 -30.97 26.37
C PRO A 121 -17.64 -31.92 26.96
N THR A 122 -16.99 -32.72 26.13
CA THR A 122 -15.94 -33.68 26.51
C THR A 122 -14.74 -33.56 25.59
N ASP A 123 -13.59 -34.06 26.05
CA ASP A 123 -12.41 -34.18 25.20
C ASP A 123 -12.72 -35.13 24.03
N ILE A 124 -12.43 -34.67 22.81
CA ILE A 124 -12.60 -35.47 21.59
C ILE A 124 -11.28 -36.13 21.25
N THR A 125 -11.28 -37.47 21.22
CA THR A 125 -10.11 -38.28 20.88
C THR A 125 -10.20 -38.83 19.45
N PRO A 126 -9.08 -39.17 18.79
CA PRO A 126 -9.11 -39.69 17.42
C PRO A 126 -9.95 -40.98 17.24
N ASP A 127 -10.08 -41.80 18.28
CA ASP A 127 -10.86 -43.04 18.29
C ASP A 127 -12.38 -42.82 18.33
N MET A 128 -12.86 -41.66 18.78
CA MET A 128 -14.27 -41.26 18.69
C MET A 128 -14.70 -40.95 17.24
N GLY A 129 -13.74 -40.92 16.31
CA GLY A 129 -13.93 -40.52 14.92
C GLY A 129 -13.64 -39.03 14.71
N PRO A 130 -13.15 -38.64 13.51
CA PRO A 130 -12.67 -37.29 13.30
C PRO A 130 -13.84 -36.29 13.09
N THR A 131 -13.88 -35.24 13.91
CA THR A 131 -14.51 -33.97 13.52
C THR A 131 -13.43 -33.09 12.90
N VAL A 132 -13.45 -32.93 11.57
CA VAL A 132 -12.41 -32.17 10.86
C VAL A 132 -12.89 -30.75 10.59
N ILE A 133 -12.13 -29.77 11.08
CA ILE A 133 -12.20 -28.40 10.59
C ILE A 133 -11.15 -28.24 9.51
N VAL A 134 -11.58 -27.91 8.29
CA VAL A 134 -10.65 -27.50 7.23
C VAL A 134 -10.50 -25.98 7.32
N PRO A 135 -9.31 -25.46 7.67
CA PRO A 135 -9.10 -24.03 7.67
C PRO A 135 -9.38 -23.44 6.28
N GLY A 136 -10.07 -22.31 6.23
CA GLY A 136 -10.42 -21.61 5.01
C GLY A 136 -10.26 -20.12 5.20
N THR A 137 -9.80 -19.39 4.19
CA THR A 137 -9.59 -17.96 4.33
C THR A 137 -10.74 -17.15 3.73
N HIS A 138 -11.13 -16.09 4.43
CA HIS A 138 -11.98 -15.04 3.86
C HIS A 138 -11.16 -13.96 3.13
N PHE A 139 -9.83 -14.09 3.13
CA PHE A 139 -8.92 -13.23 2.39
C PHE A 139 -8.58 -13.89 1.05
N GLU A 140 -9.15 -13.36 -0.03
CA GLU A 140 -8.80 -13.79 -1.37
C GLU A 140 -7.59 -12.99 -1.87
N PHE A 141 -6.45 -13.66 -2.04
CA PHE A 141 -5.28 -13.09 -2.72
C PHE A 141 -5.28 -13.52 -4.18
N LEU A 142 -5.47 -12.56 -5.08
CA LEU A 142 -5.48 -12.80 -6.52
C LEU A 142 -4.22 -12.22 -7.16
N ASN A 143 -3.50 -13.08 -7.90
CA ASN A 143 -2.42 -12.64 -8.77
C ASN A 143 -3.00 -12.36 -10.16
N ASP A 144 -3.65 -11.21 -10.31
CA ASP A 144 -4.27 -10.74 -11.55
C ASP A 144 -4.23 -9.21 -11.59
N GLU A 145 -4.47 -8.63 -12.76
CA GLU A 145 -4.44 -7.17 -12.96
C GLU A 145 -5.86 -6.65 -13.14
N ALA A 146 -6.27 -5.70 -12.30
CA ALA A 146 -7.48 -4.92 -12.53
C ALA A 146 -7.29 -4.01 -13.75
N VAL A 147 -8.19 -4.10 -14.73
CA VAL A 147 -8.09 -3.38 -16.01
C VAL A 147 -9.24 -2.43 -16.29
N ALA A 148 -10.40 -2.62 -15.66
CA ALA A 148 -11.52 -1.69 -15.77
C ALA A 148 -12.42 -1.74 -14.53
N LEU A 149 -13.14 -0.66 -14.29
CA LEU A 149 -14.13 -0.56 -13.22
C LEU A 149 -15.39 0.13 -13.77
N GLU A 150 -16.54 -0.49 -13.54
CA GLU A 150 -17.85 0.02 -13.98
C GLU A 150 -18.76 0.27 -12.76
N ASP A 151 -19.47 1.40 -12.77
CA ASP A 151 -20.49 1.72 -11.76
C ASP A 151 -21.83 1.03 -12.09
N ASP A 152 -21.87 -0.29 -11.89
CA ASP A 152 -23.09 -1.11 -12.01
C ASP A 152 -23.41 -1.74 -10.65
N GLN A 153 -24.24 -1.09 -9.84
CA GLN A 153 -24.43 -1.41 -8.42
C GLN A 153 -24.84 -2.89 -8.16
N PRO A 154 -23.99 -3.73 -7.53
CA PRO A 154 -22.65 -3.46 -6.98
C PRO A 154 -21.54 -3.46 -8.05
N ALA A 155 -20.69 -2.42 -8.05
CA ALA A 155 -19.69 -2.12 -9.07
C ALA A 155 -18.91 -3.34 -9.57
N LEU A 156 -18.62 -3.35 -10.88
CA LEU A 156 -17.95 -4.45 -11.56
C LEU A 156 -16.48 -4.12 -11.78
N LEU A 157 -15.59 -4.93 -11.22
CA LEU A 157 -14.14 -4.87 -11.45
C LEU A 157 -13.75 -5.95 -12.44
N HIS A 158 -13.22 -5.54 -13.59
CA HIS A 158 -12.77 -6.43 -14.64
C HIS A 158 -11.27 -6.69 -14.46
N LEU A 159 -10.91 -7.97 -14.48
CA LEU A 159 -9.53 -8.41 -14.39
C LEU A 159 -8.99 -8.79 -15.77
N ARG A 160 -7.67 -8.75 -15.95
CA ARG A 160 -7.00 -9.09 -17.21
C ARG A 160 -7.27 -10.53 -17.64
N SER A 161 -7.46 -11.45 -16.70
CA SER A 161 -7.87 -12.83 -16.99
C SER A 161 -9.27 -12.97 -17.60
N GLY A 162 -10.08 -11.91 -17.60
CA GLY A 162 -11.49 -11.93 -17.98
C GLY A 162 -12.44 -12.22 -16.80
N ARG A 163 -11.92 -12.54 -15.61
CA ARG A 163 -12.74 -12.65 -14.39
C ARG A 163 -13.32 -11.28 -14.03
N VAL A 164 -14.58 -11.26 -13.60
CA VAL A 164 -15.26 -10.07 -13.08
C VAL A 164 -15.59 -10.25 -11.60
N LEU A 165 -15.24 -9.26 -10.79
CA LEU A 165 -15.55 -9.20 -9.37
C LEU A 165 -16.64 -8.15 -9.13
N ARG A 166 -17.52 -8.40 -8.16
CA ARG A 166 -18.55 -7.44 -7.73
C ARG A 166 -18.15 -6.82 -6.40
N ALA A 167 -18.21 -5.50 -6.29
CA ALA A 167 -17.80 -4.78 -5.10
C ALA A 167 -18.83 -3.70 -4.72
N LYS A 168 -19.27 -3.68 -3.46
CA LYS A 168 -20.09 -2.58 -2.93
C LYS A 168 -19.27 -1.31 -2.72
N GLN A 169 -17.98 -1.48 -2.41
CA GLN A 169 -17.01 -0.41 -2.20
C GLN A 169 -15.66 -0.87 -2.74
N ALA A 170 -14.88 0.05 -3.30
CA ALA A 170 -13.57 -0.21 -3.84
C ALA A 170 -12.55 0.81 -3.35
N VAL A 171 -11.34 0.34 -3.06
CA VAL A 171 -10.20 1.18 -2.64
C VAL A 171 -9.05 0.98 -3.62
N LEU A 172 -8.71 2.04 -4.36
CA LEU A 172 -7.57 2.04 -5.27
C LEU A 172 -6.27 2.24 -4.49
N ALA A 173 -5.52 1.16 -4.31
CA ALA A 173 -4.21 1.14 -3.65
C ALA A 173 -3.07 0.84 -4.64
N LEU A 174 -3.05 1.54 -5.79
CA LEU A 174 -2.20 1.21 -6.95
C LEU A 174 -0.69 1.52 -6.76
N GLY A 175 -0.32 2.13 -5.63
CA GLY A 175 1.08 2.48 -5.35
C GLY A 175 1.63 3.54 -6.32
N ASN A 176 2.93 3.45 -6.63
CA ASN A 176 3.57 4.31 -7.62
C ASN A 176 3.67 3.56 -8.96
N PHE A 177 3.43 4.27 -10.06
CA PHE A 177 3.61 3.73 -11.40
C PHE A 177 5.09 3.76 -11.82
N PRO A 178 5.47 2.93 -12.82
CA PRO A 178 6.79 3.03 -13.45
C PRO A 178 7.10 4.45 -13.96
N PRO A 179 8.39 4.80 -14.15
CA PRO A 179 8.77 6.06 -14.79
C PRO A 179 8.19 6.15 -16.20
N ALA A 180 7.78 7.35 -16.59
CA ALA A 180 7.53 7.66 -17.99
C ALA A 180 8.85 7.91 -18.72
N ASP A 181 8.84 7.72 -20.04
CA ASP A 181 9.98 8.05 -20.87
C ASP A 181 10.30 9.55 -20.82
N PRO A 182 11.59 9.94 -20.84
CA PRO A 182 11.98 11.33 -20.90
C PRO A 182 11.42 12.02 -22.15
N ARG A 183 11.00 13.29 -22.01
CA ARG A 183 10.53 14.08 -23.16
C ARG A 183 11.71 14.51 -24.04
N ILE A 184 11.84 13.90 -25.20
CA ILE A 184 12.77 14.22 -26.29
C ILE A 184 12.01 14.26 -27.62
N GLU A 185 12.62 14.82 -28.67
CA GLU A 185 11.96 15.00 -29.97
C GLU A 185 11.76 13.67 -30.73
N ASP A 186 12.75 12.77 -30.66
CA ASP A 186 12.73 11.45 -31.27
C ASP A 186 12.60 10.37 -30.19
N ASP A 187 11.50 9.63 -30.23
CA ASP A 187 11.16 8.57 -29.28
C ASP A 187 11.62 7.17 -29.71
N SER A 188 12.20 7.04 -30.91
CA SER A 188 12.56 5.75 -31.51
C SER A 188 13.51 4.94 -30.64
N PHE A 189 14.41 5.62 -29.93
CA PHE A 189 15.37 4.99 -29.02
C PHE A 189 14.68 4.24 -27.87
N PHE A 190 13.47 4.61 -27.45
CA PHE A 190 12.76 3.90 -26.38
C PHE A 190 12.35 2.47 -26.77
N ARG A 191 12.40 2.13 -28.06
CA ARG A 191 12.18 0.76 -28.59
C ARG A 191 13.49 -0.03 -28.73
N SER A 192 14.65 0.60 -28.52
CA SER A 192 15.97 -0.06 -28.63
C SER A 192 16.16 -1.06 -27.50
N GLU A 193 16.82 -2.18 -27.78
CA GLU A 193 17.26 -3.12 -26.75
C GLU A 193 18.26 -2.47 -25.77
N ARG A 194 18.93 -1.38 -26.17
CA ARG A 194 19.86 -0.65 -25.30
C ARG A 194 19.16 0.26 -24.29
N TYR A 195 17.84 0.39 -24.37
CA TYR A 195 17.05 1.15 -23.42
C TYR A 195 16.47 0.25 -22.33
N ILE A 196 16.71 0.64 -21.07
CA ILE A 196 16.11 0.01 -19.90
C ILE A 196 15.13 1.04 -19.31
N ALA A 197 13.86 0.89 -19.69
CA ALA A 197 12.78 1.82 -19.33
C ALA A 197 12.50 1.89 -17.82
N HIS A 198 12.85 0.85 -17.07
CA HIS A 198 12.62 0.79 -15.64
C HIS A 198 13.71 -0.01 -14.93
N ALA A 199 14.38 0.60 -13.94
CA ALA A 199 15.47 -0.02 -13.18
C ALA A 199 15.06 -1.31 -12.46
N TRP A 200 13.77 -1.47 -12.13
CA TRP A 200 13.24 -2.65 -11.42
C TRP A 200 12.42 -3.57 -12.32
N SER A 201 12.51 -3.45 -13.65
CA SER A 201 11.86 -4.45 -14.50
C SER A 201 12.55 -5.80 -14.31
N ASN A 202 11.80 -6.89 -14.45
CA ASN A 202 12.39 -8.23 -14.48
C ASN A 202 13.54 -8.23 -15.50
N ASN A 203 14.72 -8.69 -15.08
CA ASN A 203 15.95 -8.73 -15.87
C ASN A 203 16.62 -7.38 -16.21
N ALA A 204 16.19 -6.23 -15.69
CA ALA A 204 16.84 -4.94 -15.97
C ALA A 204 18.35 -4.97 -15.71
N VAL A 205 18.73 -5.46 -14.53
CA VAL A 205 20.13 -5.48 -14.07
C VAL A 205 20.89 -6.71 -14.59
N SER A 206 20.21 -7.80 -14.94
CA SER A 206 20.89 -9.01 -15.46
C SER A 206 21.38 -8.86 -16.90
N ARG A 207 20.82 -7.90 -17.65
CA ARG A 207 21.26 -7.56 -19.02
C ARG A 207 22.53 -6.72 -19.05
N ILE A 208 22.90 -6.12 -17.91
CA ILE A 208 24.06 -5.24 -17.79
C ILE A 208 25.27 -6.09 -17.38
N GLY A 209 26.25 -6.21 -18.28
CA GLY A 209 27.54 -6.81 -17.98
C GLY A 209 28.36 -5.97 -17.01
N ASN A 210 29.31 -6.60 -16.31
CA ASN A 210 30.17 -5.90 -15.33
C ASN A 210 31.12 -4.88 -15.96
N THR A 211 31.28 -4.89 -17.28
CA THR A 211 32.17 -3.98 -18.04
C THR A 211 31.41 -3.05 -18.99
N ASP A 212 30.07 -3.04 -18.93
CA ASP A 212 29.24 -2.22 -19.82
C ASP A 212 29.10 -0.79 -19.28
N PRO A 213 29.65 0.24 -19.95
CA PRO A 213 29.44 1.62 -19.50
C PRO A 213 27.95 2.00 -19.56
N LEU A 214 27.47 2.77 -18.60
CA LEU A 214 26.03 3.08 -18.50
C LEU A 214 25.77 4.58 -18.55
N ILE A 215 24.68 4.95 -19.22
CA ILE A 215 24.06 6.26 -19.08
C ILE A 215 22.82 6.10 -18.20
N MET A 216 22.71 6.85 -17.11
CA MET A 216 21.50 6.86 -16.26
C MET A 216 20.79 8.20 -16.34
N ILE A 217 19.50 8.21 -16.67
CA ILE A 217 18.70 9.44 -16.76
C ILE A 217 17.95 9.65 -15.44
N GLY A 218 18.41 10.60 -14.63
CA GLY A 218 17.89 10.89 -13.30
C GLY A 218 18.89 10.54 -12.21
N SER A 219 18.99 11.41 -11.20
CA SER A 219 19.97 11.33 -10.10
C SER A 219 19.29 11.21 -8.72
N GLY A 220 18.06 10.70 -8.69
CA GLY A 220 17.28 10.46 -7.47
C GLY A 220 17.58 9.10 -6.82
N LEU A 221 16.74 8.69 -5.87
CA LEU A 221 16.92 7.43 -5.12
C LEU A 221 17.09 6.20 -6.03
N THR A 222 16.27 6.08 -7.09
CA THR A 222 16.35 4.97 -8.06
C THR A 222 17.75 4.81 -8.68
N MET A 223 18.44 5.91 -8.97
CA MET A 223 19.80 5.85 -9.49
C MET A 223 20.79 5.34 -8.44
N LEU A 224 20.65 5.81 -7.20
CA LEU A 224 21.54 5.40 -6.11
C LEU A 224 21.35 3.91 -5.80
N ASP A 225 20.10 3.45 -5.74
CA ASP A 225 19.79 2.04 -5.49
C ASP A 225 20.36 1.15 -6.59
N LEU A 226 20.19 1.52 -7.86
CA LEU A 226 20.76 0.78 -8.99
C LEU A 226 22.28 0.79 -8.98
N ALA A 227 22.91 1.92 -8.66
CA ALA A 227 24.36 2.01 -8.58
C ALA A 227 24.93 1.14 -7.44
N VAL A 228 24.25 1.04 -6.30
CA VAL A 228 24.62 0.13 -5.20
C VAL A 228 24.43 -1.33 -5.59
N GLU A 229 23.32 -1.67 -6.25
CA GLU A 229 23.07 -3.03 -6.73
C GLU A 229 24.14 -3.48 -7.74
N LEU A 230 24.50 -2.62 -8.70
CA LEU A 230 25.56 -2.90 -9.67
C LEU A 230 26.93 -3.02 -9.01
N ASP A 231 27.20 -2.21 -7.99
CA ASP A 231 28.43 -2.31 -7.21
C ASP A 231 28.53 -3.65 -6.48
N ALA A 232 27.46 -4.10 -5.84
CA ALA A 232 27.38 -5.40 -5.18
C ALA A 232 27.61 -6.58 -6.14
N ARG A 233 27.24 -6.42 -7.41
CA ARG A 233 27.49 -7.39 -8.50
C ARG A 233 28.89 -7.32 -9.11
N GLY A 234 29.72 -6.37 -8.66
CA GLY A 234 31.09 -6.21 -9.13
C GLY A 234 31.21 -5.44 -10.45
N HIS A 235 30.26 -4.56 -10.76
CA HIS A 235 30.32 -3.71 -11.96
C HIS A 235 31.48 -2.72 -11.90
N ARG A 236 32.36 -2.77 -12.91
CA ARG A 236 33.64 -2.05 -13.00
C ARG A 236 33.65 -0.94 -14.05
N ALA A 237 32.61 -0.83 -14.87
CA ALA A 237 32.52 0.18 -15.91
C ALA A 237 32.06 1.55 -15.35
N PRO A 238 32.33 2.65 -16.07
CA PRO A 238 31.86 3.98 -15.68
C PRO A 238 30.35 4.12 -15.87
N ILE A 239 29.72 4.82 -14.91
CA ILE A 239 28.30 5.19 -14.94
C ILE A 239 28.21 6.72 -15.07
N GLN A 240 27.58 7.18 -16.15
CA GLN A 240 27.33 8.60 -16.42
C GLN A 240 25.87 8.93 -16.15
N CYS A 241 25.59 9.57 -15.01
CA CYS A 241 24.25 9.97 -14.62
C CYS A 241 23.93 11.39 -15.11
N LEU A 242 22.86 11.58 -15.88
CA LEU A 242 22.38 12.88 -16.33
C LEU A 242 21.08 13.24 -15.63
N SER A 243 21.00 14.41 -15.00
CA SER A 243 19.74 14.94 -14.49
C SER A 243 19.62 16.45 -14.69
N ARG A 244 18.38 16.95 -14.64
CA ARG A 244 18.08 18.38 -14.89
C ARG A 244 18.92 19.34 -14.06
N HIS A 245 19.20 18.99 -12.80
CA HIS A 245 19.89 19.86 -11.86
C HIS A 245 21.27 19.36 -11.43
N GLY A 246 21.59 18.07 -11.65
CA GLY A 246 22.82 17.44 -11.16
C GLY A 246 22.84 17.26 -9.63
N LEU A 247 21.68 17.23 -8.97
CA LEU A 247 21.57 17.08 -7.52
C LEU A 247 21.39 15.60 -7.16
N LYS A 248 22.05 15.15 -6.09
CA LYS A 248 21.84 13.80 -5.51
C LYS A 248 21.23 13.89 -4.11
N PRO A 249 20.42 12.89 -3.69
CA PRO A 249 19.97 12.74 -2.31
C PRO A 249 21.09 12.94 -1.29
N GLN A 250 20.77 13.66 -0.21
CA GLN A 250 21.70 13.91 0.88
C GLN A 250 21.83 12.67 1.77
N ARG A 251 22.99 12.52 2.42
CA ARG A 251 23.24 11.46 3.40
C ARG A 251 22.40 11.67 4.65
N HIS A 252 21.77 10.62 5.16
CA HIS A 252 21.13 10.60 6.47
C HIS A 252 22.19 10.57 7.58
N ARG A 253 21.93 11.28 8.68
CA ARG A 253 22.74 11.27 9.89
C ARG A 253 21.83 11.33 11.11
N PRO A 254 22.19 10.72 12.24
CA PRO A 254 21.52 10.97 13.51
C PRO A 254 21.56 12.45 13.85
N TYR A 255 20.47 12.96 14.40
CA TYR A 255 20.34 14.34 14.84
C TYR A 255 19.34 14.39 16.01
N GLU A 256 19.40 15.46 16.79
CA GLU A 256 18.37 15.74 17.80
C GLU A 256 17.16 16.43 17.17
N PRO A 257 15.92 16.09 17.55
CA PRO A 257 14.71 16.71 16.99
C PRO A 257 14.68 18.23 17.13
N TRP A 258 14.12 18.90 16.11
CA TRP A 258 13.87 20.34 16.13
C TRP A 258 12.36 20.60 16.29
N PRO A 259 11.93 21.60 17.08
CA PRO A 259 10.51 21.91 17.23
C PRO A 259 9.86 22.30 15.89
N PRO A 260 8.55 22.04 15.73
CA PRO A 260 7.80 22.59 14.60
C PRO A 260 7.79 24.12 14.64
N PHE A 261 8.04 24.76 13.51
CA PHE A 261 8.17 26.22 13.37
C PHE A 261 7.28 26.82 12.27
N LEU A 262 6.60 25.96 11.48
CA LEU A 262 5.62 26.35 10.46
C LEU A 262 4.35 25.52 10.63
N LYS A 263 3.20 26.15 10.42
CA LYS A 263 1.88 25.52 10.30
C LYS A 263 1.15 26.03 9.05
N ALA A 264 0.02 25.40 8.75
CA ALA A 264 -0.83 25.80 7.63
C ALA A 264 -1.24 27.28 7.74
N GLY A 265 -1.15 28.02 6.63
CA GLY A 265 -1.47 29.45 6.58
C GLY A 265 -0.35 30.42 6.98
N ASP A 266 0.76 29.96 7.58
CA ASP A 266 1.86 30.85 8.02
C ASP A 266 2.58 31.57 6.87
N ALA A 267 2.55 30.99 5.67
CA ALA A 267 3.15 31.55 4.47
C ALA A 267 2.24 31.34 3.27
N THR A 268 2.09 32.37 2.45
CA THR A 268 1.20 32.38 1.28
C THR A 268 1.93 32.09 -0.02
N SER A 269 3.27 31.93 0.01
CA SER A 269 4.08 31.67 -1.18
C SER A 269 5.19 30.64 -0.96
N ALA A 270 5.54 29.91 -2.02
CA ALA A 270 6.65 28.96 -2.02
C ALA A 270 8.00 29.65 -1.76
N ARG A 271 8.13 30.92 -2.14
CA ARG A 271 9.33 31.73 -1.87
C ARG A 271 9.48 32.02 -0.38
N ASP A 272 8.40 32.45 0.28
CA ASP A 272 8.40 32.74 1.72
C ASP A 272 8.67 31.45 2.52
N LEU A 273 7.99 30.35 2.19
CA LEU A 273 8.26 29.04 2.79
C LEU A 273 9.74 28.66 2.69
N LEU A 274 10.33 28.75 1.49
CA LEU A 274 11.75 28.44 1.30
C LEU A 274 12.67 29.37 2.11
N HIS A 275 12.32 30.65 2.21
CA HIS A 275 13.09 31.61 2.99
C HIS A 275 13.06 31.25 4.48
N ARG A 276 11.88 30.99 5.05
CA ARG A 276 11.71 30.61 6.46
C ARG A 276 12.44 29.32 6.80
N VAL A 277 12.34 28.30 5.95
CA VAL A 277 13.06 27.03 6.13
C VAL A 277 14.58 27.27 6.14
N ARG A 278 15.10 28.16 5.30
CA ARG A 278 16.54 28.51 5.28
C ARG A 278 16.97 29.27 6.53
N VAL A 279 16.16 30.24 6.97
CA VAL A 279 16.42 30.99 8.21
C VAL A 279 16.46 30.04 9.40
N GLU A 280 15.47 29.15 9.50
CA GLU A 280 15.39 28.20 10.60
C GLU A 280 16.53 27.18 10.58
N ALA A 281 16.91 26.68 9.39
CA ALA A 281 18.06 25.80 9.25
C ALA A 281 19.37 26.49 9.68
N ALA A 282 19.56 27.77 9.33
CA ALA A 282 20.72 28.54 9.77
C ALA A 282 20.71 28.77 11.29
N LEU A 283 19.54 29.03 11.89
CA LEU A 283 19.38 29.17 13.33
C LEU A 283 19.75 27.86 14.06
N ALA A 284 19.20 26.73 13.63
CA ALA A 284 19.52 25.42 14.19
C ALA A 284 21.02 25.12 14.13
N MET A 285 21.66 25.39 12.98
CA MET A 285 23.11 25.22 12.82
C MET A 285 23.92 26.14 13.72
N SER A 286 23.49 27.38 13.94
CA SER A 286 24.16 28.30 14.88
C SER A 286 24.09 27.84 16.33
N GLN A 287 23.11 26.99 16.68
CA GLN A 287 22.94 26.35 17.99
C GLN A 287 23.60 24.97 18.08
N GLY A 288 24.42 24.58 17.11
CA GLY A 288 25.07 23.27 17.08
C GLY A 288 24.14 22.10 16.72
N LYS A 289 22.92 22.37 16.21
CA LYS A 289 22.00 21.35 15.72
C LYS A 289 22.13 21.15 14.20
N ASP A 290 21.58 20.06 13.67
CA ASP A 290 21.67 19.72 12.25
C ASP A 290 20.43 20.21 11.48
N TRP A 291 20.63 20.77 10.28
CA TRP A 291 19.53 21.22 9.40
C TRP A 291 18.53 20.11 9.07
N ARG A 292 18.93 18.84 9.13
CA ARG A 292 18.04 17.68 8.88
C ARG A 292 16.87 17.65 9.86
N ALA A 293 17.11 18.05 11.10
CA ALA A 293 16.08 18.12 12.13
C ALA A 293 14.99 19.14 11.75
N VAL A 294 15.38 20.28 11.18
CA VAL A 294 14.47 21.32 10.69
C VAL A 294 13.63 20.82 9.52
N ILE A 295 14.24 20.12 8.56
CA ILE A 295 13.49 19.54 7.43
C ILE A 295 12.50 18.48 7.89
N ASP A 296 12.88 17.65 8.86
CA ASP A 296 12.03 16.56 9.32
C ASP A 296 10.91 17.04 10.25
N SER A 297 11.09 18.15 10.98
CA SER A 297 10.02 18.75 11.79
C SER A 297 8.84 19.24 10.96
N LEU A 298 9.05 19.53 9.66
CA LEU A 298 8.00 19.92 8.72
C LEU A 298 7.08 18.76 8.33
N ARG A 299 7.47 17.52 8.56
CA ARG A 299 6.77 16.33 8.05
C ARG A 299 5.28 16.33 8.40
N VAL A 300 4.96 16.57 9.67
CA VAL A 300 3.56 16.57 10.18
C VAL A 300 2.75 17.73 9.59
N GLN A 301 3.40 18.87 9.33
CA GLN A 301 2.76 20.11 8.91
C GLN A 301 2.63 20.23 7.38
N THR A 302 3.43 19.45 6.65
CA THR A 302 3.54 19.51 5.18
C THR A 302 2.20 19.35 4.46
N PRO A 303 1.33 18.37 4.80
CA PRO A 303 0.03 18.25 4.15
C PRO A 303 -0.87 19.46 4.36
N GLY A 304 -0.87 20.04 5.57
CA GLY A 304 -1.64 21.24 5.91
C GLY A 304 -1.14 22.48 5.16
N ILE A 305 0.17 22.71 5.16
CA ILE A 305 0.82 23.80 4.42
C ILE A 305 0.51 23.67 2.92
N TRP A 306 0.65 22.47 2.36
CA TRP A 306 0.33 22.20 0.97
C TRP A 306 -1.12 22.54 0.65
N LYS A 307 -2.08 22.07 1.44
CA LYS A 307 -3.50 22.38 1.25
C LYS A 307 -3.78 23.89 1.25
N SER A 308 -3.11 24.66 2.12
CA SER A 308 -3.30 26.12 2.20
C SER A 308 -2.71 26.91 1.04
N LEU A 309 -1.78 26.36 0.26
CA LEU A 309 -1.14 27.09 -0.82
C LEU A 309 -2.08 27.27 -2.03
N PRO A 310 -2.16 28.48 -2.61
CA PRO A 310 -2.81 28.68 -3.90
C PRO A 310 -2.20 27.80 -5.00
N LEU A 311 -3.03 27.39 -5.97
CA LEU A 311 -2.60 26.48 -7.04
C LEU A 311 -1.38 26.99 -7.82
N TYR A 312 -1.28 28.30 -8.06
CA TYR A 312 -0.13 28.89 -8.76
C TYR A 312 1.17 28.80 -7.94
N GLU A 313 1.09 28.85 -6.60
CA GLU A 313 2.24 28.65 -5.72
C GLU A 313 2.64 27.19 -5.61
N LYS A 314 1.67 26.26 -5.61
CA LYS A 314 1.96 24.82 -5.75
C LYS A 314 2.74 24.54 -7.03
N ARG A 315 2.31 25.09 -8.17
CA ARG A 315 3.03 24.99 -9.45
C ARG A 315 4.43 25.62 -9.37
N ARG A 316 4.56 26.75 -8.68
CA ARG A 316 5.86 27.42 -8.46
C ARG A 316 6.81 26.56 -7.61
N PHE A 317 6.30 25.96 -6.53
CA PHE A 317 7.04 25.02 -5.69
C PHE A 317 7.55 23.84 -6.52
N LEU A 318 6.67 23.20 -7.31
CA LEU A 318 7.04 22.05 -8.14
C LEU A 318 8.12 22.39 -9.17
N ARG A 319 8.08 23.59 -9.74
CA ARG A 319 9.05 24.04 -10.75
C ARG A 319 10.41 24.38 -10.16
N HIS A 320 10.43 25.04 -9.00
CA HIS A 320 11.62 25.72 -8.50
C HIS A 320 12.19 25.14 -7.20
N VAL A 321 11.35 24.59 -6.33
CA VAL A 321 11.73 24.16 -4.97
C VAL A 321 11.82 22.64 -4.87
N ARG A 322 10.92 21.91 -5.55
CA ARG A 322 10.85 20.44 -5.49
C ARG A 322 12.23 19.75 -5.62
N PRO A 323 13.11 20.07 -6.60
CA PRO A 323 14.40 19.38 -6.72
C PRO A 323 15.27 19.48 -5.47
N PHE A 324 15.20 20.61 -4.74
CA PHE A 324 15.92 20.81 -3.50
C PHE A 324 15.22 20.10 -2.34
N TRP A 325 13.89 20.20 -2.26
CA TRP A 325 13.11 19.48 -1.25
C TRP A 325 13.40 17.97 -1.29
N GLU A 326 13.30 17.37 -2.48
CA GLU A 326 13.48 15.93 -2.69
C GLU A 326 14.84 15.45 -2.16
N VAL A 327 15.94 16.13 -2.50
CA VAL A 327 17.28 15.69 -2.06
C VAL A 327 17.56 15.91 -0.57
N HIS A 328 16.88 16.87 0.08
CA HIS A 328 17.05 17.13 1.52
C HIS A 328 16.11 16.29 2.39
N ARG A 329 14.92 15.93 1.87
CA ARG A 329 13.87 15.19 2.58
C ARG A 329 13.97 13.68 2.38
N HIS A 330 14.31 13.23 1.17
CA HIS A 330 14.45 11.82 0.80
C HIS A 330 15.92 11.42 0.83
N ARG A 331 16.46 11.30 2.04
CA ARG A 331 17.88 11.04 2.29
C ARG A 331 18.21 9.55 2.23
N VAL A 332 19.46 9.23 1.95
CA VAL A 332 19.96 7.84 1.87
C VAL A 332 20.71 7.42 3.13
N ALA A 333 20.63 6.13 3.44
CA ALA A 333 21.35 5.53 4.56
C ALA A 333 22.88 5.74 4.43
N PRO A 334 23.64 5.83 5.54
CA PRO A 334 25.09 6.06 5.51
C PRO A 334 25.85 5.08 4.60
N HIS A 335 25.57 3.78 4.69
CA HIS A 335 26.26 2.76 3.89
C HIS A 335 26.00 2.90 2.38
N VAL A 336 24.78 3.29 1.97
CA VAL A 336 24.46 3.60 0.57
C VAL A 336 25.29 4.80 0.11
N ALA A 337 25.35 5.86 0.93
CA ALA A 337 26.15 7.03 0.60
C ALA A 337 27.65 6.70 0.49
N ASP A 338 28.19 5.82 1.33
CA ASP A 338 29.59 5.40 1.28
C ASP A 338 29.95 4.71 -0.05
N VAL A 339 29.09 3.81 -0.54
CA VAL A 339 29.29 3.17 -1.85
C VAL A 339 29.29 4.20 -2.98
N ILE A 340 28.32 5.11 -2.97
CA ILE A 340 28.20 6.17 -3.99
C ILE A 340 29.42 7.09 -3.96
N ASP A 341 29.80 7.58 -2.78
CA ASP A 341 30.93 8.50 -2.63
C ASP A 341 32.26 7.82 -3.05
N ARG A 342 32.45 6.52 -2.73
CA ARG A 342 33.60 5.73 -3.20
C ARG A 342 33.63 5.61 -4.72
N ARG A 343 32.51 5.27 -5.37
CA ARG A 343 32.46 5.15 -6.84
C ARG A 343 32.70 6.47 -7.54
N MET A 344 32.16 7.57 -6.99
CA MET A 344 32.42 8.92 -7.49
C MET A 344 33.90 9.29 -7.35
N GLY A 345 34.51 9.02 -6.19
CA GLY A 345 35.93 9.26 -5.94
C GLY A 345 36.87 8.46 -6.86
N ALA A 346 36.43 7.28 -7.30
CA ALA A 346 37.15 6.44 -8.26
C ALA A 346 36.88 6.81 -9.74
N GLY A 347 36.04 7.81 -10.03
CA GLY A 347 35.64 8.17 -11.40
C GLY A 347 34.73 7.13 -12.08
N LEU A 348 34.18 6.18 -11.32
CA LEU A 348 33.27 5.14 -11.82
C LEU A 348 31.79 5.58 -11.81
N LEU A 349 31.49 6.72 -11.20
CA LEU A 349 30.18 7.35 -11.23
C LEU A 349 30.35 8.86 -11.34
N GLU A 350 29.79 9.44 -12.40
CA GLU A 350 29.78 10.89 -12.61
C GLU A 350 28.35 11.40 -12.76
N ILE A 351 28.05 12.58 -12.20
CA ILE A 351 26.72 13.18 -12.25
C ILE A 351 26.78 14.51 -13.02
N PHE A 352 26.06 14.56 -14.13
CA PHE A 352 25.96 15.71 -15.02
C PHE A 352 24.64 16.45 -14.82
N GLY A 353 24.73 17.78 -14.72
CA GLY A 353 23.57 18.67 -14.67
C GLY A 353 23.22 19.21 -16.06
N GLY A 354 22.05 18.87 -16.60
CA GLY A 354 21.61 19.38 -17.90
C GLY A 354 20.27 18.82 -18.37
N ARG A 355 19.77 19.37 -19.49
CA ARG A 355 18.54 18.88 -20.13
C ARG A 355 18.89 17.89 -21.23
N LEU A 356 18.41 16.66 -21.11
CA LEU A 356 18.44 15.68 -22.19
C LEU A 356 17.71 16.25 -23.42
N ARG A 357 18.29 16.05 -24.60
CA ARG A 357 17.77 16.52 -25.88
C ARG A 357 17.48 15.39 -26.85
N ALA A 358 18.36 14.40 -26.91
CA ALA A 358 18.18 13.22 -27.74
C ALA A 358 18.85 12.01 -27.09
N LEU A 359 18.32 10.83 -27.39
CA LEU A 359 18.97 9.54 -27.21
C LEU A 359 19.14 8.93 -28.59
N ARG A 360 20.29 8.33 -28.86
CA ARG A 360 20.62 7.76 -30.15
C ARG A 360 21.31 6.43 -29.97
N GLU A 361 21.02 5.50 -30.86
CA GLU A 361 21.82 4.28 -30.97
C GLU A 361 23.06 4.58 -31.82
N THR A 362 24.20 4.06 -31.39
CA THR A 362 25.47 4.15 -32.10
C THR A 362 25.93 2.75 -32.47
N PRO A 363 26.87 2.57 -33.43
CA PRO A 363 27.36 1.24 -33.79
C PRO A 363 27.92 0.41 -32.62
N THR A 364 28.38 1.09 -31.57
CA THR A 364 29.02 0.48 -30.40
C THR A 364 28.21 0.60 -29.11
N GLY A 365 27.01 1.21 -29.14
CA GLY A 365 26.25 1.48 -27.92
C GLY A 365 25.15 2.51 -28.09
N ALA A 366 25.07 3.43 -27.14
CA ALA A 366 24.08 4.48 -27.04
C ALA A 366 24.74 5.81 -26.68
N GLU A 367 24.17 6.88 -27.23
CA GLU A 367 24.56 8.25 -26.99
C GLU A 367 23.40 9.01 -26.34
N ALA A 368 23.69 9.79 -25.31
CA ALA A 368 22.77 10.79 -24.77
C ALA A 368 23.29 12.20 -25.05
N VAL A 369 22.57 12.94 -25.88
CA VAL A 369 22.87 14.34 -26.20
C VAL A 369 22.12 15.23 -25.22
N TYR A 370 22.82 16.15 -24.57
CA TYR A 370 22.25 17.03 -23.56
C TYR A 370 22.78 18.45 -23.65
N MET A 371 22.00 19.39 -23.13
CA MET A 371 22.40 20.78 -22.93
C MET A 371 22.83 20.95 -21.46
N PRO A 372 24.12 21.14 -21.16
CA PRO A 372 24.58 21.37 -19.80
C PRO A 372 23.97 22.64 -19.22
N ARG A 373 23.87 22.70 -17.90
CA ARG A 373 23.43 23.92 -17.22
C ARG A 373 24.49 25.01 -17.42
N ARG A 374 24.02 26.22 -17.74
CA ARG A 374 24.87 27.43 -17.89
C ARG A 374 25.85 27.36 -19.07
N GLU A 375 25.71 26.38 -19.94
CA GLU A 375 26.44 26.31 -21.21
C GLU A 375 25.45 26.45 -22.37
N SER A 376 25.95 26.88 -23.54
CA SER A 376 25.18 27.02 -24.77
C SER A 376 25.48 25.93 -25.81
N LYS A 377 26.44 25.05 -25.54
CA LYS A 377 26.86 23.98 -26.45
C LYS A 377 26.32 22.64 -25.97
N LEU A 378 25.81 21.85 -26.91
CA LEU A 378 25.43 20.47 -26.65
C LEU A 378 26.67 19.64 -26.32
N ARG A 379 26.49 18.67 -25.43
CA ARG A 379 27.47 17.64 -25.08
C ARG A 379 26.83 16.27 -25.22
N SER A 380 27.66 15.24 -25.32
CA SER A 380 27.26 13.85 -25.47
C SER A 380 27.85 12.99 -24.33
N LEU A 381 27.05 12.06 -23.83
CA LEU A 381 27.49 10.95 -22.98
C LEU A 381 27.42 9.66 -23.80
N GLN A 382 28.29 8.69 -23.52
CA GLN A 382 28.39 7.44 -24.26
C GLN A 382 28.28 6.26 -23.29
N GLY A 383 27.51 5.24 -23.66
CA GLY A 383 27.36 4.02 -22.86
C GLY A 383 26.90 2.85 -23.72
N ALA A 384 26.98 1.64 -23.20
CA ALA A 384 26.39 0.46 -23.81
C ALA A 384 24.86 0.46 -23.68
N PHE A 385 24.35 0.97 -22.55
CA PHE A 385 22.92 1.05 -22.22
C PHE A 385 22.54 2.40 -21.64
N VAL A 386 21.27 2.77 -21.85
CA VAL A 386 20.62 3.90 -21.17
C VAL A 386 19.57 3.37 -20.21
N VAL A 387 19.67 3.72 -18.93
CA VAL A 387 18.71 3.33 -17.90
C VAL A 387 17.88 4.53 -17.44
N ASN A 388 16.57 4.36 -17.45
CA ASN A 388 15.65 5.39 -16.98
C ASN A 388 15.50 5.35 -15.45
N CYS A 389 16.00 6.39 -14.80
CA CYS A 389 15.98 6.61 -13.35
C CYS A 389 15.20 7.90 -13.00
N THR A 390 14.23 8.33 -13.82
CA THR A 390 13.50 9.60 -13.61
C THR A 390 12.50 9.57 -12.45
N GLY A 391 12.35 8.42 -11.79
CA GLY A 391 11.35 8.19 -10.76
C GLY A 391 9.95 7.98 -11.33
N PRO A 392 8.98 7.62 -10.48
CA PRO A 392 7.65 7.20 -10.93
C PRO A 392 6.92 8.29 -11.72
N GLU A 393 6.14 7.91 -12.74
CA GLU A 393 5.23 8.84 -13.41
C GLU A 393 4.13 9.21 -12.42
N GLY A 394 4.13 10.47 -12.04
CA GLY A 394 3.12 11.04 -11.16
C GLY A 394 2.03 11.77 -11.92
N ASP A 395 2.20 12.01 -13.23
CA ASP A 395 1.26 12.78 -14.04
C ASP A 395 0.16 11.89 -14.65
N PHE A 396 -0.99 11.83 -13.99
CA PHE A 396 -2.14 10.99 -14.38
C PHE A 396 -2.78 11.41 -15.71
N ARG A 397 -2.40 12.58 -16.27
CA ARG A 397 -2.80 12.99 -17.63
C ARG A 397 -1.97 12.29 -18.72
N LYS A 398 -0.81 11.76 -18.34
CA LYS A 398 0.18 11.13 -19.23
C LYS A 398 0.36 9.64 -18.98
N LEU A 399 -0.07 9.19 -17.81
CA LEU A 399 -0.08 7.77 -17.48
C LEU A 399 -0.87 7.00 -18.54
N ARG A 400 -0.42 5.77 -18.82
CA ARG A 400 -1.10 4.78 -19.63
C ARG A 400 -1.23 3.55 -18.75
N HIS A 401 -2.41 3.32 -18.23
CA HIS A 401 -2.68 2.20 -17.35
C HIS A 401 -4.14 1.81 -17.50
N PRO A 402 -4.46 0.57 -17.91
CA PRO A 402 -5.82 0.19 -18.31
C PRO A 402 -6.90 0.61 -17.31
N LEU A 403 -6.70 0.32 -16.01
CA LEU A 403 -7.65 0.71 -14.97
C LEU A 403 -7.80 2.23 -14.82
N VAL A 404 -6.70 2.98 -14.92
CA VAL A 404 -6.77 4.45 -14.78
C VAL A 404 -7.45 5.04 -16.00
N ASP A 405 -7.11 4.57 -17.19
CA ASP A 405 -7.72 5.00 -18.45
C ASP A 405 -9.24 4.72 -18.40
N SER A 406 -9.66 3.52 -17.99
CA SER A 406 -11.07 3.16 -17.76
C SER A 406 -11.77 4.10 -16.78
N LEU A 407 -11.17 4.38 -15.61
CA LEU A 407 -11.76 5.28 -14.62
C LEU A 407 -11.95 6.71 -15.16
N LEU A 408 -11.00 7.21 -15.94
CA LEU A 408 -11.06 8.55 -16.53
C LEU A 408 -12.08 8.63 -17.67
N GLU A 409 -12.12 7.60 -18.53
CA GLU A 409 -13.05 7.52 -19.66
C GLU A 409 -14.51 7.40 -19.21
N HIS A 410 -14.78 6.62 -18.16
CA HIS A 410 -16.12 6.47 -17.58
C HIS A 410 -16.51 7.59 -16.61
N GLY A 411 -15.61 8.56 -16.40
CA GLY A 411 -15.84 9.69 -15.51
C GLY A 411 -15.90 9.34 -14.02
N LEU A 412 -15.49 8.14 -13.61
CA LEU A 412 -15.45 7.69 -12.21
C LEU A 412 -14.36 8.37 -11.39
N ALA A 413 -13.37 8.95 -12.06
CA ALA A 413 -12.33 9.77 -11.46
C ALA A 413 -11.86 10.85 -12.43
N ARG A 414 -11.16 11.86 -11.90
CA ARG A 414 -10.41 12.82 -12.71
C ARG A 414 -9.01 13.07 -12.14
N PRO A 415 -8.01 13.46 -12.95
CA PRO A 415 -6.72 13.88 -12.42
C PRO A 415 -6.86 15.14 -11.57
N ASP A 416 -6.02 15.29 -10.55
CA ASP A 416 -6.02 16.52 -9.76
C ASP A 416 -5.54 17.74 -10.60
N ARG A 417 -5.73 18.96 -10.08
CA ARG A 417 -5.39 20.21 -10.78
C ARG A 417 -3.89 20.39 -11.12
N LEU A 418 -3.01 19.60 -10.52
CA LEU A 418 -1.57 19.53 -10.82
C LEU A 418 -1.22 18.32 -11.71
N GLY A 419 -2.14 17.37 -11.86
CA GLY A 419 -1.98 16.08 -12.51
C GLY A 419 -1.20 15.07 -11.68
N MET A 420 -0.80 15.40 -10.45
CA MET A 420 -0.03 14.55 -9.54
C MET A 420 -0.91 13.57 -8.74
N GLY A 421 -1.66 12.71 -9.41
CA GLY A 421 -2.64 11.84 -8.76
C GLY A 421 -4.06 12.07 -9.27
N LEU A 422 -5.01 11.50 -8.53
CA LEU A 422 -6.44 11.70 -8.73
C LEU A 422 -6.95 12.81 -7.80
N ASP A 423 -8.01 13.49 -8.25
CA ASP A 423 -8.73 14.44 -7.42
C ASP A 423 -9.56 13.70 -6.38
N VAL A 424 -9.49 14.15 -5.13
CA VAL A 424 -10.06 13.43 -3.98
C VAL A 424 -10.66 14.35 -2.94
N ALA A 425 -11.71 13.88 -2.29
CA ALA A 425 -12.23 14.48 -1.06
C ALA A 425 -11.28 14.26 0.13
N ALA A 426 -11.61 14.89 1.26
CA ALA A 426 -10.78 14.86 2.46
C ALA A 426 -10.61 13.45 3.05
N ASP A 427 -11.66 12.63 2.95
CA ASP A 427 -11.71 11.23 3.41
C ASP A 427 -11.09 10.23 2.41
N GLY A 428 -10.67 10.69 1.23
CA GLY A 428 -10.07 9.86 0.19
C GLY A 428 -11.05 9.33 -0.85
N ALA A 429 -12.33 9.73 -0.81
CA ALA A 429 -13.26 9.46 -1.91
C ALA A 429 -12.75 10.11 -3.20
N LEU A 430 -12.85 9.40 -4.33
CA LEU A 430 -12.51 9.97 -5.63
C LEU A 430 -13.55 11.01 -6.04
N MET A 431 -13.08 12.10 -6.66
CA MET A 431 -13.95 13.06 -7.32
C MET A 431 -14.17 12.60 -8.76
N ASP A 432 -15.43 12.49 -9.15
CA ASP A 432 -15.83 12.13 -10.51
C ASP A 432 -15.52 13.27 -11.51
N ALA A 433 -15.87 13.07 -12.78
CA ALA A 433 -15.69 14.08 -13.83
C ALA A 433 -16.40 15.42 -13.51
N TRP A 434 -17.55 15.37 -12.83
CA TRP A 434 -18.38 16.52 -12.45
C TRP A 434 -17.91 17.21 -11.17
N GLY A 435 -17.03 16.56 -10.40
CA GLY A 435 -16.50 17.04 -9.13
C GLY A 435 -17.32 16.61 -7.92
N GLU A 436 -18.17 15.60 -8.07
CA GLU A 436 -18.89 14.97 -6.98
C GLU A 436 -18.04 13.88 -6.33
N ALA A 437 -18.06 13.80 -5.00
CA ALA A 437 -17.31 12.80 -4.26
C ALA A 437 -18.06 11.46 -4.32
N SER A 438 -17.37 10.39 -4.71
CA SER A 438 -17.96 9.05 -4.75
C SER A 438 -18.35 8.55 -3.36
N SER A 439 -19.46 7.81 -3.27
CA SER A 439 -19.90 7.12 -2.05
C SER A 439 -19.26 5.75 -1.85
N TRP A 440 -18.66 5.18 -2.90
CA TRP A 440 -18.21 3.79 -2.95
C TRP A 440 -16.77 3.61 -3.42
N LEU A 441 -16.18 4.60 -4.10
CA LEU A 441 -14.85 4.52 -4.69
C LEU A 441 -13.85 5.47 -3.99
N PHE A 442 -12.80 4.90 -3.42
CA PHE A 442 -11.84 5.60 -2.57
C PHE A 442 -10.39 5.32 -3.00
N THR A 443 -9.44 6.08 -2.47
CA THR A 443 -8.00 5.84 -2.66
C THR A 443 -7.18 6.30 -1.46
N LEU A 444 -5.90 5.90 -1.43
CA LEU A 444 -4.91 6.29 -0.43
C LEU A 444 -3.51 6.34 -1.03
N GLY A 445 -2.58 6.93 -0.26
CA GLY A 445 -1.17 6.92 -0.61
C GLY A 445 -0.85 7.77 -1.85
N PRO A 446 0.03 7.31 -2.76
CA PRO A 446 0.57 8.13 -3.85
C PRO A 446 -0.48 8.76 -4.77
N LEU A 447 -1.64 8.12 -4.94
CA LEU A 447 -2.74 8.64 -5.76
C LEU A 447 -3.31 9.96 -5.23
N ARG A 448 -3.10 10.28 -3.94
CA ARG A 448 -3.56 11.52 -3.31
C ARG A 448 -2.53 12.65 -3.38
N LYS A 449 -1.39 12.49 -4.08
CA LYS A 449 -0.24 13.41 -3.98
C LYS A 449 -0.53 14.85 -4.37
N GLY A 450 -1.48 15.08 -5.27
CA GLY A 450 -1.98 16.40 -5.63
C GLY A 450 -2.65 17.12 -4.46
N ALA A 451 -3.43 16.39 -3.66
CA ALA A 451 -4.11 16.89 -2.47
C ALA A 451 -3.22 16.89 -1.22
N LEU A 452 -2.35 15.89 -1.07
CA LEU A 452 -1.47 15.64 0.06
C LEU A 452 -0.03 15.49 -0.42
N TRP A 453 0.75 16.58 -0.43
CA TRP A 453 2.19 16.46 -0.65
C TRP A 453 2.83 15.56 0.43
N GLU A 454 3.86 14.79 0.09
CA GLU A 454 4.51 13.77 0.97
C GLU A 454 3.61 12.59 1.40
N THR A 455 2.71 12.12 0.54
CA THR A 455 1.79 10.99 0.82
C THR A 455 2.27 9.61 0.32
N THR A 456 3.59 9.41 0.21
CA THR A 456 4.15 8.20 -0.43
C THR A 456 4.83 7.24 0.56
N ALA A 457 5.02 7.64 1.82
CA ALA A 457 5.72 6.84 2.81
C ALA A 457 4.75 6.05 3.72
N VAL A 458 5.25 4.93 4.25
CA VAL A 458 4.48 3.97 5.05
C VAL A 458 3.77 4.62 6.25
N PRO A 459 4.39 5.51 7.06
CA PRO A 459 3.69 6.10 8.21
C PRO A 459 2.45 6.89 7.82
N GLU A 460 2.52 7.69 6.76
CA GLU A 460 1.39 8.45 6.24
C GLU A 460 0.30 7.53 5.68
N ILE A 461 0.71 6.52 4.91
CA ILE A 461 -0.22 5.55 4.30
C ILE A 461 -0.96 4.74 5.38
N ARG A 462 -0.28 4.35 6.46
CA ARG A 462 -0.91 3.62 7.57
C ARG A 462 -2.00 4.42 8.27
N VAL A 463 -1.78 5.72 8.48
CA VAL A 463 -2.80 6.61 9.06
C VAL A 463 -4.00 6.72 8.13
N GLN A 464 -3.76 6.94 6.83
CA GLN A 464 -4.83 7.01 5.83
C GLN A 464 -5.64 5.71 5.73
N ALA A 465 -4.96 4.55 5.74
CA ALA A 465 -5.62 3.25 5.70
C ALA A 465 -6.52 3.05 6.92
N ALA A 466 -6.05 3.42 8.12
CA ALA A 466 -6.83 3.31 9.35
C ALA A 466 -8.06 4.25 9.36
N GLU A 467 -7.91 5.48 8.89
CA GLU A 467 -9.02 6.43 8.74
C GLU A 467 -10.04 5.96 7.71
N LEU A 468 -9.57 5.50 6.55
CA LEU A 468 -10.42 5.00 5.47
C LEU A 468 -11.16 3.73 5.90
N ALA A 469 -10.52 2.80 6.61
CA ALA A 469 -11.20 1.61 7.13
C ALA A 469 -12.40 1.99 8.03
N ARG A 470 -12.25 2.97 8.93
CA ARG A 470 -13.37 3.46 9.76
C ARG A 470 -14.48 4.08 8.90
N ARG A 471 -14.11 4.86 7.88
CA ARG A 471 -15.05 5.48 6.94
C ARG A 471 -15.84 4.44 6.14
N LEU A 472 -15.20 3.37 5.70
CA LEU A 472 -15.86 2.29 4.95
C LEU A 472 -16.85 1.54 5.82
N LEU A 473 -16.48 1.22 7.06
CA LEU A 473 -17.36 0.55 8.03
C LEU A 473 -18.58 1.38 8.46
N SER A 474 -18.57 2.71 8.28
CA SER A 474 -19.70 3.58 8.59
C SER A 474 -20.61 3.89 7.39
N SER A 475 -20.35 3.27 6.23
CA SER A 475 -21.01 3.59 4.95
C SER A 475 -22.32 2.84 4.73
#